data_AF-A0A0F8MWD3-F1
#
_entry.id   AF-A0A0F8MWD3-F1
#
_cell.length_a   1.000
_cell.length_b   1.000
_cell.length_c   1.000
_cell.angle_alpha   90.00
_cell.angle_beta   90.00
_cell.angle_gamma   90.00
#
_symmetry.space_group_name_H-M   'P 1'
#
loop_
_entity.id
_entity.type
_entity.pdbx_description
1 polymer ?
#
loop_
_entity_poly.entity_id
_entity_poly.type
_entity_poly.pdbx_seq_one_letter_code
_entity_poly.pdbx_strand_id
1 'polypeptide(L)'
;LSKKVSPEWIVEGDIKACFDEISHNWILDSIPMDKRILKEFLKAGYIENYHLFPTEKGTPQGGPISPIIGNMALNGLENALAMRFYSRSDGTIDKSHQNRHKVSYVRFADDLVVTADSPETALEIIDVIQAFLDPRGLKLSEEKTLVTNISEGFNFLGWNFRKYNLSLTVTTN
;
A
#
# COMPACT_ATOMS: atom_id res chain seq x y z
N LEU A 1 10.11 -10.73 15.11
CA LEU A 1 10.45 -11.51 13.90
C LEU A 1 11.30 -12.76 14.17
N SER A 2 11.95 -12.92 15.35
CA SER A 2 12.68 -14.14 15.76
C SER A 2 11.92 -14.96 16.84
N LYS A 3 10.74 -15.50 16.50
CA LYS A 3 10.04 -16.47 17.36
C LYS A 3 9.61 -17.68 16.53
N LYS A 4 9.48 -18.82 17.21
CA LYS A 4 9.17 -20.18 16.70
C LYS A 4 7.90 -20.28 15.83
N VAL A 5 7.10 -19.21 15.77
CA VAL A 5 5.82 -19.10 15.07
C VAL A 5 5.83 -17.75 14.33
N SER A 6 6.59 -17.65 13.23
CA SER A 6 6.64 -16.45 12.38
C SER A 6 5.56 -16.47 11.31
N PRO A 7 5.19 -15.34 10.70
CA PRO A 7 4.49 -15.38 9.42
C PRO A 7 5.39 -16.09 8.39
N GLU A 8 4.77 -16.88 7.53
CA GLU A 8 5.45 -17.66 6.50
C GLU A 8 5.20 -17.09 5.11
N TRP A 9 4.13 -16.32 4.96
CA TRP A 9 3.69 -15.74 3.71
C TRP A 9 3.84 -14.23 3.73
N ILE A 10 4.23 -13.67 2.60
CA ILE A 10 4.48 -12.25 2.40
C ILE A 10 3.72 -11.83 1.15
N VAL A 11 2.89 -10.80 1.29
CA VAL A 11 2.24 -10.10 0.18
C VAL A 11 3.09 -8.88 -0.12
N GLU A 12 3.81 -8.93 -1.23
CA GLU A 12 4.49 -7.79 -1.84
C GLU A 12 3.47 -7.10 -2.74
N GLY A 13 3.13 -5.84 -2.45
CA GLY A 13 2.19 -5.06 -3.22
C GLY A 13 2.84 -3.80 -3.76
N ASP A 14 2.51 -3.48 -5.01
CA ASP A 14 2.85 -2.21 -5.67
C ASP A 14 1.55 -1.61 -6.17
N ILE A 15 1.36 -0.32 -5.90
CA ILE A 15 0.15 0.39 -6.32
C ILE A 15 0.42 0.99 -7.70
N LYS A 16 -0.36 0.52 -8.68
CA LYS A 16 -0.21 0.93 -10.06
C LYS A 16 -0.45 2.43 -10.19
N ALA A 17 0.56 3.13 -10.71
CA ALA A 17 0.48 4.55 -11.07
C ALA A 17 -0.22 5.39 -9.99
N CYS A 18 0.20 5.20 -8.72
CA CYS A 18 -0.46 5.76 -7.55
C CYS A 18 -0.65 7.28 -7.62
N PHE A 19 0.15 8.01 -8.38
CA PHE A 19 -0.01 9.45 -8.53
C PHE A 19 -0.86 9.84 -9.74
N ASP A 20 -0.93 8.99 -10.77
CA ASP A 20 -1.57 9.30 -12.06
C ASP A 20 -3.02 8.79 -12.13
N GLU A 21 -3.38 7.81 -11.30
CA GLU A 21 -4.70 7.17 -11.36
C GLU A 21 -5.67 7.62 -10.25
N ILE A 22 -5.22 8.36 -9.22
CA ILE A 22 -6.12 8.81 -8.15
C ILE A 22 -7.24 9.69 -8.72
N SER A 23 -8.47 9.37 -8.31
CA SER A 23 -9.65 10.16 -8.64
C SER A 23 -9.54 11.59 -8.11
N HIS A 24 -9.66 12.57 -9.02
CA HIS A 24 -9.69 14.00 -8.65
C HIS A 24 -10.81 14.32 -7.66
N ASN A 25 -11.97 13.67 -7.80
CA ASN A 25 -13.08 13.84 -6.87
C ASN A 25 -12.68 13.40 -5.46
N TRP A 26 -12.02 12.25 -5.34
CA TRP A 26 -11.54 11.75 -4.05
C TRP A 26 -10.54 12.73 -3.42
N ILE A 27 -9.59 13.26 -4.20
CA ILE A 27 -8.59 14.23 -3.74
C ILE A 27 -9.28 15.50 -3.22
N LEU A 28 -10.22 16.06 -3.98
CA LEU A 28 -10.91 17.30 -3.62
C LEU A 28 -11.81 17.17 -2.38
N ASP A 29 -12.29 15.97 -2.08
CA ASP A 29 -13.14 15.71 -0.93
C ASP A 29 -12.35 15.29 0.31
N SER A 30 -11.22 14.61 0.13
CA SER A 30 -10.46 14.00 1.23
C SER A 30 -9.26 14.82 1.69
N ILE A 31 -8.70 15.69 0.84
CA ILE A 31 -7.51 16.48 1.19
C ILE A 31 -7.92 17.78 1.87
N PRO A 32 -7.44 18.06 3.10
CA PRO A 32 -7.74 19.26 3.84
C PRO A 32 -6.90 20.46 3.34
N MET A 33 -7.09 20.84 2.07
CA MET A 33 -6.45 21.98 1.42
C MET A 33 -7.52 22.88 0.79
N ASP A 34 -7.17 24.14 0.52
CA ASP A 34 -8.02 25.02 -0.29
C ASP A 34 -8.34 24.37 -1.64
N LYS A 35 -9.63 24.09 -1.86
CA LYS A 35 -10.11 23.37 -3.06
C LYS A 35 -9.87 24.15 -4.36
N ARG A 36 -9.73 25.47 -4.32
CA ARG A 36 -9.42 26.27 -5.51
C ARG A 36 -7.97 26.05 -5.91
N ILE A 37 -7.05 26.17 -4.96
CA ILE A 37 -5.61 25.92 -5.18
C ILE A 37 -5.40 24.47 -5.64
N LEU A 38 -6.05 23.52 -4.98
CA LEU A 38 -5.96 22.11 -5.32
C LEU A 38 -6.48 21.80 -6.74
N LYS A 39 -7.58 22.43 -7.16
CA LYS A 39 -8.08 22.32 -8.54
C LYS A 39 -7.08 22.88 -9.55
N GLU A 40 -6.44 24.00 -9.26
CA GLU A 40 -5.41 24.55 -10.15
C GLU A 40 -4.20 23.62 -10.24
N PHE A 41 -3.79 22.98 -9.13
CA PHE A 41 -2.75 21.95 -9.17
C PHE A 41 -3.15 20.70 -9.96
N LEU A 42 -4.41 20.24 -9.89
CA LEU A 42 -4.87 19.08 -10.65
C LEU A 42 -5.07 19.39 -12.15
N LYS A 43 -5.41 20.65 -12.48
CA LYS A 43 -5.59 21.12 -13.87
C LYS A 43 -4.31 21.54 -14.54
N ALA A 44 -3.31 21.96 -13.76
CA ALA A 44 -1.98 22.28 -14.25
C ALA A 44 -1.32 20.99 -14.72
N GLY A 45 -1.70 20.51 -15.91
CA GLY A 45 -1.21 19.27 -16.49
C GLY A 45 0.31 19.16 -16.48
N TYR A 46 0.83 17.98 -16.76
CA TYR A 46 2.27 17.79 -16.85
C TYR A 46 2.77 18.20 -18.24
N ILE A 47 4.00 18.70 -18.29
CA ILE A 47 4.72 18.95 -19.54
C ILE A 47 5.58 17.73 -19.83
N GLU A 48 5.27 17.00 -20.89
CA GLU A 48 6.10 15.91 -21.40
C GLU A 48 6.47 16.22 -22.85
N ASN A 49 7.77 16.15 -23.17
CA ASN A 49 8.29 16.43 -24.51
C ASN A 49 7.78 17.76 -25.11
N TYR A 50 7.80 18.84 -24.31
CA TYR A 50 7.33 20.20 -24.67
C TYR A 50 5.84 20.32 -25.03
N HIS A 51 5.03 19.29 -24.75
CA HIS A 51 3.59 19.31 -24.93
C HIS A 51 2.87 19.31 -23.58
N LEU A 52 1.83 20.14 -23.48
CA LEU A 52 1.02 20.32 -22.27
C LEU A 52 -0.17 19.35 -22.36
N PHE A 53 -0.15 18.30 -21.55
CA PHE A 53 -1.22 17.30 -21.53
C PHE A 53 -2.18 17.59 -20.37
N PRO A 54 -3.49 17.76 -20.61
CA PRO A 54 -4.46 17.84 -19.53
C PRO A 54 -4.52 16.50 -18.79
N THR A 55 -4.40 16.55 -17.46
CA THR A 55 -4.59 15.39 -16.59
C THR A 55 -6.08 15.14 -16.38
N GLU A 56 -6.64 14.13 -17.04
CA GLU A 56 -8.02 13.67 -16.78
C GLU A 56 -8.15 12.92 -15.45
N LYS A 57 -7.04 12.37 -14.93
CA LYS A 57 -6.90 11.69 -13.63
C LYS A 57 -5.50 11.96 -13.05
N GLY A 58 -5.35 11.76 -11.74
CA GLY A 58 -4.07 11.89 -11.06
C GLY A 58 -3.57 13.31 -10.82
N THR A 59 -2.38 13.42 -10.27
CA THR A 59 -1.67 14.68 -10.03
C THR A 59 -0.61 14.85 -11.11
N PRO A 60 -0.25 16.09 -11.50
CA PRO A 60 0.82 16.31 -12.46
C PRO A 60 2.12 15.65 -11.96
N GLN A 61 2.68 14.74 -12.76
CA GLN A 61 3.96 14.10 -12.43
C GLN A 61 5.05 15.17 -12.33
N GLY A 62 5.75 15.20 -11.18
CA GLY A 62 6.84 16.15 -10.92
C GLY A 62 6.47 17.35 -10.04
N GLY A 63 5.20 17.50 -9.64
CA GLY A 63 4.83 18.45 -8.60
C GLY A 63 5.29 17.98 -7.21
N PRO A 64 5.88 18.84 -6.36
CA PRO A 64 6.26 18.46 -4.99
C PRO A 64 5.08 18.01 -4.12
N ILE A 65 3.85 18.27 -4.57
CA ILE A 65 2.60 17.91 -3.89
C ILE A 65 2.19 16.45 -4.14
N SER A 66 2.60 15.85 -5.26
CA SER A 66 2.16 14.52 -5.68
C SER A 66 2.50 13.42 -4.65
N PRO A 67 3.73 13.35 -4.09
CA PRO A 67 4.07 12.40 -3.03
C PRO A 67 3.22 12.55 -1.76
N ILE A 68 2.81 13.78 -1.43
CA ILE A 68 1.97 14.06 -0.26
C ILE A 68 0.55 13.54 -0.51
N ILE A 69 0.00 13.83 -1.69
CA ILE A 69 -1.33 13.38 -2.10
C ILE A 69 -1.42 11.85 -2.11
N GLY A 70 -0.43 11.16 -2.69
CA GLY A 70 -0.39 9.69 -2.67
C GLY A 70 -0.31 9.12 -1.26
N ASN A 71 0.54 9.68 -0.39
CA ASN A 71 0.61 9.27 1.00
C ASN A 71 -0.71 9.48 1.76
N MET A 72 -1.42 10.58 1.49
CA MET A 72 -2.74 10.83 2.07
C MET A 72 -3.80 9.87 1.52
N ALA A 73 -3.74 9.52 0.24
CA ALA A 73 -4.62 8.53 -0.38
C ALA A 73 -4.49 7.16 0.27
N LEU A 74 -3.26 6.74 0.58
CA LEU A 74 -2.97 5.45 1.20
C LEU A 74 -3.09 5.49 2.73
N ASN A 75 -3.26 6.67 3.32
CA ASN A 75 -3.47 6.79 4.75
C ASN A 75 -4.80 6.14 5.15
N GLY A 76 -4.73 5.24 6.14
CA GLY A 76 -5.87 4.44 6.58
C GLY A 76 -5.91 3.01 6.05
N LEU A 77 -5.00 2.61 5.14
CA LEU A 77 -4.92 1.22 4.69
C LEU A 77 -4.57 0.27 5.85
N GLU A 78 -3.67 0.69 6.74
CA GLU A 78 -3.37 -0.06 7.98
C GLU A 78 -4.63 -0.23 8.84
N ASN A 79 -5.48 0.79 8.93
CA ASN A 79 -6.73 0.71 9.70
C ASN A 79 -7.75 -0.22 9.04
N ALA A 80 -7.82 -0.26 7.71
CA ALA A 80 -8.68 -1.21 7.00
C ALA A 80 -8.27 -2.67 7.27
N LEU A 81 -6.96 -2.95 7.25
CA LEU A 81 -6.42 -4.25 7.63
C LEU A 81 -6.65 -4.53 9.12
N ALA A 82 -6.48 -3.53 9.99
CA ALA A 82 -6.78 -3.64 11.42
C ALA A 82 -8.25 -4.00 11.65
N MET A 83 -9.18 -3.35 10.94
CA MET A 83 -10.61 -3.62 11.05
C MET A 83 -10.97 -5.05 10.62
N ARG A 84 -10.24 -5.66 9.66
CA ARG A 84 -10.54 -7.01 9.22
C ARG A 84 -9.94 -8.09 10.11
N PHE A 85 -8.68 -7.92 10.52
CA PHE A 85 -7.87 -8.97 11.16
C PHE A 85 -7.65 -8.78 12.66
N TYR A 86 -7.90 -7.57 13.18
CA TYR A 86 -7.67 -7.21 14.58
C TYR A 86 -8.94 -6.75 15.31
N SER A 87 -10.08 -6.69 14.62
CA SER A 87 -11.36 -6.36 15.25
C SER A 87 -11.88 -7.51 16.09
N ARG A 88 -12.27 -7.18 17.32
CA ARG A 88 -13.10 -8.05 18.14
C ARG A 88 -14.56 -7.98 17.69
N SER A 89 -15.35 -8.96 18.14
CA SER A 89 -16.82 -8.97 18.02
C SER A 89 -17.50 -7.78 18.71
N ASP A 90 -16.77 -7.02 19.53
CA ASP A 90 -17.23 -5.79 20.21
C ASP A 90 -16.84 -4.49 19.48
N GLY A 91 -16.14 -4.56 18.35
CA GLY A 91 -15.70 -3.40 17.56
C GLY A 91 -14.41 -2.72 18.04
N THR A 92 -13.75 -3.22 19.09
CA THR A 92 -12.45 -2.70 19.54
C THR A 92 -11.28 -3.34 18.78
N ILE A 93 -10.28 -2.52 18.42
CA ILE A 93 -9.06 -2.96 17.73
C ILE A 93 -8.00 -3.29 18.78
N ASP A 94 -7.64 -4.57 18.92
CA ASP A 94 -6.62 -5.03 19.86
C ASP A 94 -5.42 -5.64 19.10
N LYS A 95 -4.43 -4.79 18.80
CA LYS A 95 -3.18 -5.19 18.12
C LYS A 95 -2.28 -6.07 19.00
N SER A 96 -2.54 -6.17 20.31
CA SER A 96 -1.65 -6.84 21.28
C SER A 96 -1.97 -8.33 21.46
N HIS A 97 -3.26 -8.69 21.51
CA HIS A 97 -3.68 -10.05 21.88
C HIS A 97 -4.24 -10.93 20.76
N GLN A 98 -4.56 -10.39 19.57
CA GLN A 98 -5.21 -11.15 18.49
C GLN A 98 -4.50 -11.12 17.13
N ASN A 99 -3.17 -10.99 17.10
CA ASN A 99 -2.45 -11.23 15.84
C ASN A 99 -2.34 -12.75 15.51
N ARG A 100 -3.47 -13.46 15.53
CA ARG A 100 -3.57 -14.90 15.21
C ARG A 100 -3.09 -15.17 13.79
N HIS A 101 -3.46 -14.29 12.87
CA HIS A 101 -3.11 -14.33 11.45
C HIS A 101 -1.73 -13.74 11.13
N LYS A 102 -1.01 -13.24 12.15
CA LYS A 102 0.33 -12.62 12.04
C LYS A 102 0.43 -11.55 10.94
N VAL A 103 -0.62 -10.75 10.78
CA VAL A 103 -0.73 -9.74 9.73
C VAL A 103 0.04 -8.49 10.10
N SER A 104 1.20 -8.23 9.52
CA SER A 104 1.98 -7.02 9.80
C SER A 104 2.07 -6.18 8.54
N TYR A 105 1.65 -4.92 8.62
CA TYR A 105 1.62 -4.01 7.49
C TYR A 105 2.83 -3.05 7.54
N VAL A 106 3.56 -2.97 6.44
CA VAL A 106 4.67 -2.03 6.23
C VAL A 106 4.44 -1.36 4.88
N ARG A 107 4.57 -0.05 4.81
CA ARG A 107 4.50 0.70 3.55
C ARG A 107 5.58 1.75 3.48
N PHE A 108 6.14 1.90 2.29
CA PHE A 108 7.06 2.96 1.93
C PHE A 108 6.61 3.56 0.59
N ALA A 109 6.08 4.78 0.61
CA ALA A 109 5.44 5.40 -0.54
C ALA A 109 4.36 4.49 -1.17
N ASP A 110 4.58 4.00 -2.38
CA ASP A 110 3.73 3.10 -3.17
C ASP A 110 4.05 1.61 -2.96
N ASP A 111 5.26 1.28 -2.49
CA ASP A 111 5.65 -0.08 -2.11
C ASP A 111 5.03 -0.46 -0.75
N LEU A 112 4.32 -1.58 -0.70
CA LEU A 112 3.76 -2.12 0.53
C LEU A 112 4.09 -3.60 0.68
N VAL A 113 4.32 -4.02 1.92
CA VAL A 113 4.54 -5.40 2.30
C VAL A 113 3.63 -5.75 3.46
N VAL A 114 2.90 -6.84 3.31
CA VAL A 114 2.03 -7.37 4.35
C VAL A 114 2.38 -8.81 4.65
N THR A 115 2.63 -9.14 5.92
CA THR A 115 2.91 -10.52 6.32
C THR A 115 1.61 -11.29 6.56
N ALA A 116 1.64 -12.62 6.41
CA ALA A 116 0.50 -13.49 6.66
C ALA A 116 0.96 -14.85 7.22
N ASP A 117 0.06 -15.53 7.93
CA ASP A 117 0.28 -16.89 8.45
C ASP A 117 0.00 -18.00 7.42
N SER A 118 -0.89 -17.75 6.46
CA SER A 118 -1.33 -18.72 5.45
C SER A 118 -1.48 -18.04 4.07
N PRO A 119 -1.42 -18.82 2.96
CA PRO A 119 -1.67 -18.26 1.63
C PRO A 119 -3.12 -17.79 1.48
N GLU A 120 -4.08 -18.41 2.17
CA GLU A 120 -5.48 -17.97 2.16
C GLU A 120 -5.63 -16.58 2.79
N THR A 121 -4.98 -16.33 3.94
CA THR A 121 -4.91 -15.01 4.56
C THR A 121 -4.24 -14.00 3.61
N ALA A 122 -3.20 -14.42 2.88
CA ALA A 122 -2.49 -13.55 1.94
C ALA A 122 -3.41 -13.09 0.78
N LEU A 123 -4.21 -14.00 0.22
CA LEU A 123 -5.21 -13.66 -0.79
C LEU A 123 -6.29 -12.74 -0.21
N GLU A 124 -6.75 -13.00 1.00
CA GLU A 124 -7.72 -12.13 1.67
C GLU A 124 -7.18 -10.71 1.91
N ILE A 125 -5.90 -10.57 2.25
CA ILE A 125 -5.25 -9.27 2.39
C ILE A 125 -5.30 -8.49 1.07
N ILE A 126 -5.04 -9.16 -0.07
CA ILE A 126 -5.11 -8.53 -1.39
C ILE A 126 -6.53 -8.00 -1.63
N ASP A 127 -7.57 -8.78 -1.34
CA ASP A 127 -8.96 -8.37 -1.50
C ASP A 127 -9.30 -7.14 -0.62
N VAL A 128 -8.84 -7.13 0.64
CA VAL A 128 -9.05 -6.00 1.55
C VAL A 128 -8.33 -4.74 1.06
N ILE A 129 -7.11 -4.87 0.55
CA ILE A 129 -6.36 -3.75 -0.02
C ILE A 129 -7.08 -3.23 -1.27
N GLN A 130 -7.50 -4.11 -2.18
CA GLN A 130 -8.20 -3.72 -3.39
C GLN A 130 -9.53 -3.00 -3.08
N ALA A 131 -10.32 -3.51 -2.14
CA ALA A 131 -11.56 -2.88 -1.69
C ALA A 131 -11.33 -1.49 -1.06
N PHE A 132 -10.18 -1.27 -0.43
CA PHE A 132 -9.79 0.05 0.08
C PHE A 132 -9.37 1.01 -1.04
N LEU A 133 -8.71 0.51 -2.09
CA LEU A 133 -8.19 1.29 -3.21
C LEU A 133 -9.29 1.68 -4.22
N ASP A 134 -10.28 0.81 -4.45
CA ASP A 134 -11.38 1.02 -5.40
C ASP A 134 -12.09 2.40 -5.28
N PRO A 135 -12.56 2.85 -4.09
CA PRO A 135 -13.23 4.16 -3.97
C PRO A 135 -12.29 5.34 -4.22
N ARG A 136 -10.96 5.13 -4.18
CA ARG A 136 -9.93 6.13 -4.48
C ARG A 136 -9.60 6.17 -5.98
N GLY A 137 -10.09 5.19 -6.76
CA GLY A 137 -9.74 4.99 -8.16
C GLY A 137 -8.38 4.32 -8.36
N LEU A 138 -7.82 3.73 -7.31
CA LEU A 138 -6.51 3.07 -7.33
C LEU A 138 -6.66 1.56 -7.52
N LYS A 139 -5.63 0.92 -8.04
CA LYS A 139 -5.55 -0.54 -8.18
C LYS A 139 -4.18 -1.07 -7.80
N LEU A 140 -4.14 -2.30 -7.30
CA LEU A 140 -2.89 -3.05 -7.19
C LEU A 140 -2.37 -3.41 -8.58
N SER A 141 -1.05 -3.40 -8.74
CA SER A 141 -0.39 -3.89 -9.93
C SER A 141 -0.34 -5.41 -9.89
N GLU A 142 -1.21 -6.11 -10.62
CA GLU A 142 -1.24 -7.58 -10.67
C GLU A 142 0.12 -8.18 -11.08
N GLU A 143 0.87 -7.50 -11.95
CA GLU A 143 2.17 -7.97 -12.45
C GLU A 143 3.29 -7.88 -11.41
N LYS A 144 3.18 -6.93 -10.47
CA LYS A 144 4.18 -6.70 -9.42
C LYS A 144 3.73 -7.22 -8.05
N THR A 145 2.45 -7.50 -7.89
CA THR A 145 1.89 -8.03 -6.65
C THR A 145 2.25 -9.50 -6.57
N LEU A 146 3.05 -9.87 -5.58
CA LEU A 146 3.55 -11.23 -5.41
C LEU A 146 3.19 -11.75 -4.03
N VAL A 147 2.79 -13.01 -3.98
CA VAL A 147 2.61 -13.75 -2.72
C VAL A 147 3.76 -14.73 -2.63
N THR A 148 4.76 -14.41 -1.80
CA THR A 148 5.99 -15.20 -1.66
C THR A 148 6.08 -15.82 -0.27
N ASN A 149 6.78 -16.95 -0.18
CA ASN A 149 7.08 -17.54 1.12
C ASN A 149 8.40 -16.96 1.66
N ILE A 150 8.44 -16.65 2.96
CA ILE A 150 9.63 -16.07 3.60
C ILE A 150 10.88 -16.98 3.53
N SER A 151 10.69 -18.28 3.26
CA SER A 151 11.79 -19.23 3.02
C SER A 151 12.47 -19.04 1.65
N GLU A 152 11.72 -18.65 0.61
CA GLU A 152 12.26 -18.29 -0.70
C GLU A 152 12.91 -16.90 -0.66
N GLY A 153 12.36 -16.06 0.21
CA GLY A 153 12.78 -14.69 0.45
C GLY A 153 12.10 -13.69 -0.45
N PHE A 154 12.01 -12.46 0.02
CA PHE A 154 11.32 -11.37 -0.66
C PHE A 154 12.23 -10.15 -0.77
N ASN A 155 11.95 -9.29 -1.75
CA ASN A 155 12.71 -8.07 -1.96
C ASN A 155 11.90 -6.87 -1.51
N PHE A 156 12.47 -6.04 -0.64
CA PHE A 156 11.81 -4.80 -0.21
C PHE A 156 12.81 -3.67 -0.15
N LEU A 157 12.55 -2.60 -0.91
CA LEU A 157 13.40 -1.40 -0.99
C LEU A 157 14.87 -1.70 -1.36
N GLY A 158 15.11 -2.71 -2.20
CA GLY A 158 16.47 -3.13 -2.59
C GLY A 158 17.18 -4.06 -1.58
N TRP A 159 16.50 -4.45 -0.51
CA TRP A 159 16.99 -5.43 0.45
C TRP A 159 16.31 -6.77 0.24
N ASN A 160 17.09 -7.84 0.21
CA ASN A 160 16.58 -9.20 0.19
C ASN A 160 16.46 -9.73 1.61
N PHE A 161 15.23 -10.11 1.99
CA PHE A 161 14.92 -10.71 3.28
C PHE A 161 14.68 -12.20 3.10
N ARG A 162 15.51 -13.03 3.74
CA ARG A 162 15.38 -14.51 3.73
C ARG A 162 15.37 -15.07 5.13
N LYS A 163 14.53 -16.06 5.38
CA LYS A 163 14.54 -16.80 6.65
C LYS A 163 15.03 -18.23 6.45
N TYR A 164 16.16 -18.56 7.07
CA TYR A 164 16.69 -19.92 7.16
C TYR A 164 16.77 -20.38 8.61
N ASN A 165 16.16 -21.52 8.95
CA ASN A 165 16.31 -22.20 10.26
C ASN A 165 16.23 -21.25 11.48
N LEU A 166 15.23 -20.35 11.51
CA LEU A 166 14.96 -19.35 12.56
C LEU A 166 15.85 -18.09 12.55
N SER A 167 16.87 -18.02 11.69
CA SER A 167 17.67 -16.82 11.44
C SER A 167 17.11 -16.03 10.26
N LEU A 168 16.92 -14.72 10.44
CA LEU A 168 16.57 -13.79 9.37
C LEU A 168 17.87 -13.21 8.82
N THR A 169 18.16 -13.49 7.55
CA THR A 169 19.27 -12.90 6.82
C THR A 169 18.75 -11.74 5.99
N VAL A 170 19.42 -10.59 6.11
CA VAL A 170 19.14 -9.40 5.32
C VAL A 170 20.38 -9.13 4.47
N THR A 171 20.20 -9.15 3.15
CA THR A 171 21.30 -8.97 2.19
C THR A 171 20.95 -7.82 1.27
N THR A 172 21.94 -6.99 0.91
CA THR A 172 21.77 -5.98 -0.14
C THR A 172 21.94 -6.67 -1.50
N ASN A 173 21.09 -6.34 -2.47
CA ASN A 173 21.34 -6.73 -3.87
C ASN A 173 22.53 -5.96 -4.46
#